data_AF-A0A935S1I6-F1
#
_entry.id   AF-A0A935S1I6-F1
#
_cell.length_a   1.000
_cell.length_b   1.000
_cell.length_c   1.000
_cell.angle_alpha   90.00
_cell.angle_beta   90.00
_cell.angle_gamma   90.00
#
_symmetry.space_group_name_H-M   'P 1'
#
loop_
_entity.id
_entity.type
_entity.pdbx_description
1 polymer ?
#
loop_
_entity_poly.entity_id
_entity_poly.type
_entity_poly.pdbx_seq_one_letter_code
_entity_poly.pdbx_strand_id
1 'polypeptide(L)'
;MISKKILKYIILVSLSILAGIFIGRFFPGNKNKVSDKKQDSFQIRAQGYTYINPLLDCDNYNHSAIRSLNKAKNELKVYIDSIFDGKNVLDISVYLRILNDGPWIGINENANYTPLVY
;
A
#
# COMPACT_ATOMS: atom_id res chain seq x y z
N MET A 1 -12.04 -25.48 53.20
CA MET A 1 -11.17 -24.29 53.38
C MET A 1 -10.01 -24.36 52.40
N ILE A 2 -9.96 -23.47 51.42
CA ILE A 2 -8.85 -23.40 50.47
C ILE A 2 -7.61 -22.83 51.18
N SER A 3 -6.45 -23.46 50.99
CA SER A 3 -5.19 -22.99 51.57
C SER A 3 -4.86 -21.59 51.04
N LYS A 4 -4.45 -20.69 51.94
CA LYS A 4 -4.01 -19.32 51.56
C LYS A 4 -2.92 -19.33 50.48
N LYS A 5 -2.10 -20.39 50.42
CA LYS A 5 -1.09 -20.58 49.36
C LYS A 5 -1.75 -20.85 48.00
N ILE A 6 -2.74 -21.75 47.96
CA ILE A 6 -3.49 -22.10 46.75
C ILE A 6 -4.28 -20.88 46.26
N LEU A 7 -4.89 -20.13 47.17
CA LEU A 7 -5.61 -18.89 46.84
C LEU A 7 -4.69 -17.85 46.17
N LYS A 8 -3.45 -17.69 46.66
CA LYS A 8 -2.46 -16.78 46.06
C LYS A 8 -2.12 -17.16 44.62
N TYR A 9 -1.96 -18.45 44.33
CA TYR A 9 -1.67 -18.92 42.97
C TYR A 9 -2.85 -18.71 42.01
N ILE A 10 -4.08 -18.94 42.48
CA ILE A 10 -5.30 -18.70 41.68
C ILE A 10 -5.40 -17.21 41.31
N ILE A 11 -5.12 -16.31 42.25
CA ILE A 11 -5.14 -14.86 42.00
C ILE A 11 -4.03 -14.46 41.01
N LEU A 12 -2.83 -15.04 41.12
CA LEU A 12 -1.72 -14.75 40.21
C LEU A 12 -2.02 -15.18 38.77
N VAL A 13 -2.66 -16.34 38.60
CA VAL A 13 -3.07 -16.85 37.28
C VAL A 13 -4.24 -16.06 36.70
N SER A 14 -5.22 -15.67 37.51
CA SER A 14 -6.33 -14.86 37.00
C SER A 14 -5.87 -13.47 36.58
N LEU A 15 -4.91 -12.87 37.31
CA LEU A 15 -4.35 -11.56 36.99
C LEU A 15 -3.58 -11.57 35.66
N SER A 16 -2.83 -12.63 35.36
CA SER A 16 -2.07 -12.74 34.10
C SER A 16 -2.98 -12.92 32.88
N ILE A 17 -4.07 -13.68 33.02
CA ILE A 17 -5.08 -13.86 31.97
C ILE A 17 -5.78 -12.53 31.67
N LEU A 18 -6.18 -11.80 32.72
CA LEU A 18 -6.82 -10.49 32.58
C LEU A 18 -5.88 -9.47 31.93
N ALA A 19 -4.60 -9.45 32.32
CA ALA A 19 -3.59 -8.60 31.70
C ALA A 19 -3.43 -8.91 30.20
N GLY A 20 -3.38 -10.19 29.82
CA GLY A 20 -3.32 -10.60 28.41
C GLY A 20 -4.51 -10.13 27.58
N ILE A 21 -5.73 -10.24 28.13
CA ILE A 21 -6.96 -9.75 27.46
C ILE A 21 -6.94 -8.23 27.32
N PHE A 22 -6.48 -7.52 28.36
CA PHE A 22 -6.42 -6.06 28.35
C PHE A 22 -5.41 -5.55 27.31
N ILE A 23 -4.20 -6.11 27.29
CA ILE A 23 -3.17 -5.80 26.30
C ILE A 23 -3.67 -6.10 24.88
N GLY A 24 -4.29 -7.26 24.66
CA GLY A 24 -4.80 -7.66 23.34
C GLY A 24 -5.94 -6.77 22.82
N ARG A 25 -6.70 -6.12 23.72
CA ARG A 25 -7.78 -5.18 23.34
C ARG A 25 -7.30 -3.73 23.17
N PHE A 26 -6.40 -3.26 24.03
CA PHE A 26 -5.91 -1.88 24.01
C PHE A 26 -4.74 -1.65 23.08
N PHE A 27 -3.94 -2.68 22.81
CA PHE A 27 -2.94 -2.68 21.76
C PHE A 27 -3.40 -3.63 20.66
N PRO A 28 -4.36 -3.23 19.80
CA PRO A 28 -4.55 -3.92 18.54
C PRO A 28 -3.24 -3.75 17.78
N GLY A 29 -2.35 -4.75 17.92
CA GLY A 29 -1.14 -4.85 17.11
C GLY A 29 -1.56 -4.60 15.68
N ASN A 30 -0.77 -3.79 14.95
CA ASN A 30 -1.10 -3.24 13.64
C ASN A 30 -1.39 -4.35 12.63
N LYS A 31 -2.57 -4.95 12.76
CA LYS A 31 -3.18 -5.82 11.78
C LYS A 31 -3.58 -4.82 10.72
N ASN A 32 -2.62 -4.53 9.84
CA ASN A 32 -2.90 -4.19 8.46
C ASN A 32 -3.75 -5.34 7.93
N LYS A 33 -5.03 -5.38 8.31
CA LYS A 33 -6.04 -6.08 7.54
C LYS A 33 -5.92 -5.37 6.21
N VAL A 34 -5.27 -6.07 5.28
CA VAL A 34 -5.28 -5.76 3.86
C VAL A 34 -6.72 -5.94 3.44
N SER A 35 -7.56 -5.00 3.83
CA SER A 35 -8.76 -4.70 3.09
C SER A 35 -8.21 -3.89 1.94
N ASP A 36 -7.77 -4.61 0.92
CA ASP A 36 -7.97 -4.15 -0.44
C ASP A 36 -9.48 -4.01 -0.56
N LYS A 37 -10.01 -2.88 -0.07
CA LYS A 37 -11.29 -2.39 -0.53
C LYS A 37 -11.00 -2.21 -2.01
N LYS A 38 -11.41 -3.19 -2.80
CA LYS A 38 -11.40 -3.16 -4.25
C LYS A 38 -12.24 -1.94 -4.57
N GLN A 39 -11.59 -0.78 -4.65
CA GLN A 39 -12.19 0.40 -5.19
C GLN A 39 -12.36 0.00 -6.64
N ASP A 40 -13.57 -0.46 -6.93
CA ASP A 40 -13.99 -0.92 -8.24
C ASP A 40 -13.92 0.29 -9.18
N SER A 41 -12.71 0.61 -9.62
CA SER A 41 -12.48 1.52 -10.72
C SER A 41 -12.82 0.76 -11.98
N PHE A 42 -14.11 0.71 -12.31
CA PHE A 42 -14.54 0.10 -13.56
C PHE A 42 -14.15 1.03 -14.72
N GLN A 43 -13.30 0.55 -15.61
CA GLN A 43 -13.02 1.22 -16.87
C GLN A 43 -14.05 0.77 -17.90
N ILE A 44 -14.79 1.72 -18.47
CA ILE A 44 -15.66 1.45 -19.61
C ILE A 44 -14.81 1.56 -20.88
N ARG A 45 -14.81 0.52 -21.72
CA ARG A 45 -14.00 0.42 -22.95
C ARG A 45 -14.90 0.21 -24.14
N ALA A 46 -14.57 0.83 -25.28
CA ALA A 46 -15.36 0.66 -26.50
C ALA A 46 -15.03 -0.70 -27.13
N GLN A 47 -16.08 -1.41 -27.58
CA GLN A 47 -15.97 -2.72 -28.19
C GLN A 47 -15.89 -2.62 -29.73
N GLY A 48 -15.47 -3.70 -30.39
CA GLY A 48 -15.47 -3.80 -31.86
C GLY A 48 -14.14 -3.40 -32.54
N TYR A 49 -13.09 -3.16 -31.77
CA TYR A 49 -11.76 -2.83 -32.29
C TYR A 49 -10.81 -4.03 -32.12
N THR A 50 -10.07 -4.38 -33.18
CA THR A 50 -9.14 -5.52 -33.18
C THR A 50 -7.76 -5.16 -32.63
N TYR A 51 -7.30 -3.93 -32.91
CA TYR A 51 -5.91 -3.52 -32.65
C TYR A 51 -5.75 -2.49 -31.54
N ILE A 52 -6.86 -1.91 -31.07
CA ILE A 52 -6.85 -0.85 -30.05
C ILE A 52 -7.85 -1.16 -28.93
N ASN A 53 -7.60 -0.60 -27.75
CA ASN A 53 -8.45 -0.77 -26.57
C ASN A 53 -8.90 0.60 -26.00
N PRO A 54 -9.75 1.33 -26.75
CA PRO A 54 -10.12 2.71 -26.42
C PRO A 54 -10.97 2.80 -25.15
N LEU A 55 -10.63 3.76 -24.29
CA LEU A 55 -11.36 4.08 -23.07
C LEU A 55 -12.54 5.01 -23.40
N LEU A 56 -13.71 4.74 -22.82
CA LEU A 56 -14.94 5.52 -22.98
C LEU A 56 -15.19 6.51 -21.85
N ASP A 57 -14.63 6.27 -20.66
CA ASP A 57 -14.82 7.12 -19.49
C ASP A 57 -13.46 7.53 -18.89
N CYS A 58 -13.28 8.83 -18.67
CA CYS A 58 -12.05 9.44 -18.16
C CYS A 58 -12.25 10.23 -16.86
N ASP A 59 -13.50 10.46 -16.43
CA ASP A 59 -13.78 11.56 -15.47
C ASP A 59 -13.88 11.10 -14.00
N ASN A 60 -13.94 9.80 -13.72
CA ASN A 60 -14.15 9.27 -12.36
C ASN A 60 -12.98 8.45 -11.78
N TYR A 61 -11.76 8.62 -12.30
CA TYR A 61 -10.64 7.80 -11.87
C TYR A 61 -9.82 8.45 -10.73
N ASN A 62 -9.85 7.86 -9.53
CA ASN A 62 -9.00 8.28 -8.41
C ASN A 62 -7.77 7.35 -8.30
N HIS A 63 -6.64 7.79 -8.87
CA HIS A 63 -5.39 7.01 -9.00
C HIS A 63 -4.78 6.55 -7.68
N SER A 64 -5.05 7.27 -6.59
CA SER A 64 -4.44 7.07 -5.28
C SER A 64 -5.12 5.98 -4.44
N ALA A 65 -6.14 5.30 -4.98
CA ALA A 65 -6.98 4.36 -4.24
C ALA A 65 -6.32 3.01 -3.91
N ILE A 66 -5.35 2.57 -4.71
CA ILE A 66 -4.77 1.23 -4.57
C ILE A 66 -3.59 1.26 -3.61
N ARG A 67 -3.80 0.73 -2.39
CA ARG A 67 -2.79 0.70 -1.33
C ARG A 67 -1.52 -0.04 -1.72
N SER A 68 -1.62 -1.15 -2.46
CA SER A 68 -0.44 -1.91 -2.94
C SER A 68 0.42 -1.08 -3.89
N LEU A 69 -0.21 -0.30 -4.77
CA LEU A 69 0.48 0.59 -5.68
C LEU A 69 1.11 1.79 -4.95
N ASN A 70 0.43 2.34 -3.95
CA ASN A 70 1.02 3.36 -3.07
C ASN A 70 2.20 2.83 -2.26
N LYS A 71 2.13 1.58 -1.78
CA LYS A 71 3.24 0.91 -1.11
C LYS A 71 4.43 0.77 -2.05
N ALA A 72 4.20 0.27 -3.26
CA ALA A 72 5.24 0.15 -4.29
C ALA A 72 5.87 1.52 -4.60
N LYS A 73 5.06 2.58 -4.75
CA LYS A 73 5.55 3.95 -4.95
C LYS A 73 6.48 4.40 -3.81
N ASN A 74 6.09 4.14 -2.56
CA ASN A 74 6.91 4.53 -1.40
C ASN A 74 8.22 3.74 -1.33
N GLU A 75 8.18 2.43 -1.58
CA GLU A 75 9.39 1.59 -1.62
C GLU A 75 10.33 2.03 -2.75
N LEU A 76 9.79 2.31 -3.94
CA LEU A 76 10.54 2.88 -5.06
C LEU A 76 11.15 4.24 -4.69
N LYS A 77 10.40 5.11 -4.01
CA LYS A 77 10.90 6.42 -3.58
C LYS A 77 12.07 6.28 -2.62
N VAL A 78 11.96 5.42 -1.61
CA VAL A 78 13.06 5.16 -0.67
C VAL A 78 14.31 4.64 -1.40
N TYR A 79 14.12 3.73 -2.35
CA TYR A 79 15.22 3.22 -3.15
C TYR A 79 15.87 4.30 -4.02
N ILE A 80 15.06 5.11 -4.72
CA ILE A 80 15.55 6.22 -5.55
C ILE A 80 16.31 7.24 -4.69
N ASP A 81 15.75 7.63 -3.55
CA ASP A 81 16.37 8.57 -2.62
C ASP A 81 17.74 8.01 -2.14
N SER A 82 17.87 6.69 -1.95
CA SER A 82 19.16 6.04 -1.59
C SER A 82 20.22 6.05 -2.71
N ILE A 83 19.84 6.24 -3.96
CA ILE A 83 20.77 6.29 -5.11
C ILE A 83 21.43 7.66 -5.21
N PHE A 84 20.71 8.73 -4.82
CA PHE A 84 21.23 10.10 -4.86
C PHE A 84 22.39 10.34 -3.89
N ASP A 85 22.44 9.60 -2.77
CA ASP A 85 23.42 9.77 -1.68
C ASP A 85 24.87 9.31 -1.98
N GLY A 86 25.27 9.19 -3.25
CA GLY A 86 26.67 8.87 -3.57
C GLY A 86 27.01 8.61 -5.03
N LYS A 87 26.12 8.92 -5.97
CA LYS A 87 26.32 8.68 -7.40
C LYS A 87 25.95 9.93 -8.18
N ASN A 88 26.67 10.23 -9.28
CA ASN A 88 26.45 11.38 -10.18
C ASN A 88 25.11 11.28 -10.94
N VAL A 89 24.01 11.16 -10.22
CA VAL A 89 22.65 11.08 -10.73
C VAL A 89 22.05 12.48 -10.61
N LEU A 90 21.66 13.04 -11.75
CA LEU A 90 21.08 14.38 -11.82
C LEU A 90 19.57 14.37 -11.57
N ASP A 91 18.87 13.38 -12.12
CA ASP A 91 17.43 13.22 -11.95
C ASP A 91 17.01 11.77 -12.24
N ILE A 92 15.94 11.32 -11.60
CA ILE A 92 15.27 10.03 -11.85
C ILE A 92 13.77 10.30 -11.87
N SER A 93 13.11 9.91 -12.96
CA SER A 93 11.66 9.71 -12.97
C SER A 93 11.29 8.27 -13.25
N VAL A 94 10.12 7.88 -12.77
CA VAL A 94 9.52 6.59 -13.03
C VAL A 94 8.03 6.80 -13.28
N TYR A 95 7.53 6.21 -14.36
CA TYR A 95 6.11 6.11 -14.66
C TYR A 95 5.73 4.64 -14.79
N LEU A 96 4.82 4.17 -13.95
CA LEU A 96 4.31 2.80 -13.99
C LEU A 96 2.79 2.82 -14.05
N ARG A 97 2.24 2.23 -15.11
CA ARG A 97 0.79 2.14 -15.35
C ARG A 97 0.36 0.69 -15.47
N ILE A 98 -0.71 0.33 -14.78
CA ILE A 98 -1.38 -0.97 -14.96
C ILE A 98 -2.28 -0.85 -16.20
N LEU A 99 -1.94 -1.59 -17.25
CA LEU A 99 -2.53 -1.50 -18.60
C LEU A 99 -4.06 -1.67 -18.63
N ASN A 100 -4.60 -2.57 -17.80
CA ASN A 100 -6.00 -2.99 -17.90
C ASN A 100 -6.94 -2.23 -16.99
N ASP A 101 -6.46 -1.78 -15.83
CA ASP A 101 -7.32 -1.25 -14.77
C ASP A 101 -7.23 0.27 -14.63
N GLY A 102 -6.19 0.91 -15.20
CA GLY A 102 -6.00 2.35 -15.15
C GLY A 102 -5.16 2.97 -14.03
N PRO A 103 -4.83 2.30 -12.90
CA PRO A 103 -3.98 2.92 -11.91
C PRO A 103 -2.61 3.17 -12.49
N TRP A 104 -2.02 4.30 -12.12
CA TRP A 104 -0.59 4.51 -12.30
C TRP A 104 0.00 5.14 -11.06
N ILE A 105 1.31 5.04 -10.96
CA ILE A 105 2.12 5.81 -10.05
C ILE A 105 3.24 6.48 -10.83
N GLY A 106 3.54 7.70 -10.42
CA GLY A 106 4.66 8.47 -10.91
C GLY A 106 5.58 8.90 -9.78
N ILE A 107 6.88 8.90 -10.06
CA ILE A 107 7.93 9.60 -9.32
C ILE A 107 8.56 10.57 -10.32
N ASN A 108 8.54 11.87 -10.01
CA ASN A 108 8.98 12.94 -10.91
C ASN A 108 8.39 12.81 -12.33
N GLU A 109 7.15 12.32 -12.48
CA GLU A 109 6.55 11.99 -13.79
C GLU A 109 6.37 13.20 -14.73
N ASN A 110 6.38 14.41 -14.17
CA ASN A 110 6.28 15.67 -14.92
C ASN A 110 7.65 16.27 -15.27
N ALA A 111 8.74 15.54 -15.04
CA ALA A 111 10.06 16.00 -15.39
C ALA A 111 10.25 16.09 -16.91
N ASN A 112 11.00 17.10 -17.34
CA ASN A 112 11.26 17.34 -18.75
C ASN A 112 12.49 16.55 -19.19
N TYR A 113 12.31 15.64 -20.14
CA TYR A 113 13.39 14.86 -20.73
C TYR A 113 13.60 15.25 -22.19
N THR A 114 14.85 15.33 -22.61
CA THR A 114 15.17 15.35 -24.04
C THR A 114 15.17 13.90 -24.51
N PRO A 115 14.24 13.49 -25.40
CA PRO A 115 14.21 12.13 -25.89
C PRO A 115 15.51 11.85 -26.65
N LEU A 116 16.25 10.83 -26.22
CA LEU A 116 17.35 10.30 -27.01
C LEU A 116 16.76 9.34 -28.04
N VAL A 117 16.87 9.72 -29.31
CA VAL A 117 16.60 8.82 -30.42
C VAL A 117 17.96 8.22 -30.81
N TYR A 118 18.12 6.92 -30.57
CA TYR A 118 19.28 6.15 -31.04
C TYR A 118 19.07 5.67 -32.47
#